data_AF-A0A388TBD5-F1
#
_entry.id   AF-A0A388TBD5-F1
#
_cell.length_a   1.000
_cell.length_b   1.000
_cell.length_c   1.000
_cell.angle_alpha   90.00
_cell.angle_beta   90.00
_cell.angle_gamma   90.00
#
_symmetry.space_group_name_H-M   'P 1'
#
loop_
_entity.id
_entity.type
_entity.pdbx_description
1 polymer ?
#
loop_
_entity_poly.entity_id
_entity_poly.type
_entity_poly.pdbx_seq_one_letter_code
_entity_poly.pdbx_strand_id
1 'polypeptide(L)'
;MRALILDVGLEICLREPLGRDILDYQTEYLKAANIFSKIIVLTDTIAEDYTQDNVYYYVCTQPPKYEFLKSVLDDQPFLLLNGPVLTDFPAVKIRDLFFNSVLDLLCLTAGEMRGSTFALEKTAGGVLLTAFGTGETAAQIYVINPLLLTYYFHERFELQTFLTEVLKHRKQIVCRAMPEWTECVNNYPAYINATRHLKNSENLPGQLIDGSYYGKNCEIDFSAELSGLQFFGADCAVGKNCALKNSVLLGGNKIGEAARLSDVILQKNVCIGQHCELKNSLIGANSVIENNVRIPEGMIVAPYSIIKSGSGV
;
A
#
# COMPACT_ATOMS: atom_id res chain seq x y z
N MET A 1 -17.92 -13.87 -7.83
CA MET A 1 -16.84 -13.98 -6.82
C MET A 1 -17.01 -12.86 -5.80
N ARG A 2 -16.59 -13.04 -4.56
CA ARG A 2 -16.53 -11.95 -3.56
C ARG A 2 -15.10 -11.46 -3.40
N ALA A 3 -14.93 -10.28 -2.80
CA ALA A 3 -13.64 -9.80 -2.36
C ALA A 3 -13.67 -9.51 -0.86
N LEU A 4 -12.56 -9.80 -0.19
CA LEU A 4 -12.30 -9.53 1.21
C LEU A 4 -10.99 -8.74 1.31
N ILE A 5 -11.05 -7.57 1.92
CA ILE A 5 -9.88 -6.84 2.38
C ILE A 5 -9.77 -7.09 3.89
N LEU A 6 -8.66 -7.67 4.32
CA LEU A 6 -8.35 -7.89 5.72
C LEU A 6 -7.24 -6.91 6.12
N ASP A 7 -7.63 -5.76 6.66
CA ASP A 7 -6.74 -4.64 6.99
C ASP A 7 -6.82 -4.30 8.47
N VAL A 8 -6.21 -5.16 9.29
CA VAL A 8 -6.28 -5.12 10.75
C VAL A 8 -4.86 -5.04 11.32
N GLY A 9 -4.62 -4.12 12.26
CA GLY A 9 -3.36 -4.00 12.98
C GLY A 9 -2.28 -3.21 12.24
N LEU A 10 -2.65 -2.30 11.32
CA LEU A 10 -1.69 -1.49 10.60
C LEU A 10 -1.31 -0.20 11.35
N GLU A 11 -0.04 0.21 11.27
CA GLU A 11 0.36 1.54 11.72
C GLU A 11 -0.23 2.62 10.81
N ILE A 12 -0.88 3.61 11.42
CA ILE A 12 -1.59 4.71 10.73
C ILE A 12 -0.66 5.56 9.85
N CYS A 13 0.62 5.65 10.18
CA CYS A 13 1.57 6.58 9.55
C CYS A 13 1.98 6.22 8.10
N LEU A 14 1.68 5.01 7.63
CA LEU A 14 2.03 4.54 6.28
C LEU A 14 0.80 4.34 5.38
N ARG A 15 -0.39 4.76 5.83
CA ARG A 15 -1.65 4.46 5.16
C ARG A 15 -2.02 5.38 4.00
N GLU A 16 -1.35 6.52 3.87
CA GLU A 16 -1.79 7.57 2.95
C GLU A 16 -0.75 7.91 1.87
N PRO A 17 -0.41 6.99 0.93
CA PRO A 17 0.39 7.38 -0.22
C PRO A 17 -0.39 8.42 -1.05
N LEU A 18 0.27 9.51 -1.43
CA LEU A 18 -0.33 10.64 -2.16
C LEU A 18 -1.58 11.25 -1.47
N GLY A 19 -1.65 11.14 -0.14
CA GLY A 19 -2.69 11.79 0.67
C GLY A 19 -4.04 11.09 0.64
N ARG A 20 -4.09 9.85 0.16
CA ARG A 20 -5.30 9.02 0.06
C ARG A 20 -5.09 7.70 0.81
N ASP A 21 -6.09 7.23 1.57
CA ASP A 21 -5.95 5.98 2.34
C ASP A 21 -5.84 4.76 1.40
N ILE A 22 -5.01 3.79 1.78
CA ILE A 22 -4.81 2.53 1.04
C ILE A 22 -6.12 1.76 0.83
N LEU A 23 -7.05 1.78 1.78
CA LEU A 23 -8.36 1.16 1.62
C LEU A 23 -9.13 1.75 0.46
N ASP A 24 -8.98 3.05 0.20
CA ASP A 24 -9.65 3.70 -0.92
C ASP A 24 -9.08 3.20 -2.26
N TYR A 25 -7.75 3.02 -2.34
CA TYR A 25 -7.11 2.44 -3.52
C TYR A 25 -7.55 0.98 -3.74
N GLN A 26 -7.58 0.18 -2.68
CA GLN A 26 -7.97 -1.23 -2.76
C GLN A 26 -9.44 -1.39 -3.16
N THR A 27 -10.34 -0.61 -2.55
CA THR A 27 -11.77 -0.68 -2.87
C THR A 27 -12.06 -0.17 -4.26
N GLU A 28 -11.40 0.88 -4.75
CA GLU A 28 -11.52 1.31 -6.15
C GLU A 28 -11.01 0.27 -7.14
N TYR A 29 -9.84 -0.33 -6.89
CA TYR A 29 -9.32 -1.41 -7.71
C TYR A 29 -10.34 -2.55 -7.85
N LEU A 30 -10.94 -2.98 -6.73
CA LEU A 30 -11.95 -4.03 -6.74
C LEU A 30 -13.25 -3.59 -7.44
N LYS A 31 -13.72 -2.36 -7.21
CA LYS A 31 -14.91 -1.80 -7.89
C LYS A 31 -14.69 -1.73 -9.41
N ALA A 32 -13.54 -1.24 -9.85
CA ALA A 32 -13.19 -1.08 -11.27
C ALA A 32 -13.18 -2.42 -12.02
N ALA A 33 -12.87 -3.53 -11.33
CA ALA A 33 -12.90 -4.86 -11.92
C ALA A 33 -14.31 -5.33 -12.31
N ASN A 34 -15.36 -4.82 -11.65
CA ASN A 34 -16.77 -5.13 -11.92
C ASN A 34 -17.11 -6.64 -12.03
N ILE A 35 -16.43 -7.48 -11.24
CA ILE A 35 -16.65 -8.94 -11.18
C ILE A 35 -17.04 -9.43 -9.77
N PHE A 36 -17.02 -8.52 -8.79
CA PHE A 36 -17.29 -8.85 -7.40
C PHE A 36 -18.73 -8.54 -7.05
N SER A 37 -19.47 -9.55 -6.60
CA SER A 37 -20.86 -9.37 -6.15
C SER A 37 -20.93 -8.62 -4.82
N LYS A 38 -19.89 -8.75 -3.98
CA LYS A 38 -19.76 -8.10 -2.67
C LYS A 38 -18.28 -7.83 -2.41
N ILE A 39 -17.96 -6.63 -1.93
CA ILE A 39 -16.64 -6.27 -1.41
C ILE A 39 -16.79 -6.10 0.10
N ILE A 40 -16.01 -6.84 0.87
CA ILE A 40 -16.03 -6.83 2.34
C ILE A 40 -14.72 -6.26 2.81
N VAL A 41 -14.76 -5.31 3.72
CA VAL A 41 -13.59 -4.69 4.34
C VAL A 41 -13.67 -4.94 5.84
N LEU A 42 -12.66 -5.60 6.37
CA LEU A 42 -12.48 -5.78 7.80
C LEU A 42 -11.32 -4.88 8.22
N THR A 43 -11.59 -3.88 9.05
CA THR A 43 -10.57 -2.92 9.46
C THR A 43 -10.78 -2.38 10.86
N ASP A 44 -9.68 -1.99 11.52
CA ASP A 44 -9.67 -1.33 12.82
C ASP A 44 -9.66 0.21 12.72
N THR A 45 -9.73 0.75 11.50
CA THR A 45 -9.64 2.20 11.23
C THR A 45 -10.98 2.93 11.24
N ILE A 46 -12.09 2.20 11.30
CA ILE A 46 -13.46 2.75 11.29
C ILE A 46 -14.12 2.60 12.66
N ALA A 47 -15.06 3.50 12.98
CA ALA A 47 -15.70 3.53 14.29
C ALA A 47 -16.89 2.56 14.43
N GLU A 48 -17.61 2.31 13.34
CA GLU A 48 -18.80 1.46 13.30
C GLU A 48 -18.95 0.78 11.94
N ASP A 49 -19.72 -0.29 11.89
CA ASP A 49 -20.03 -1.01 10.65
C ASP A 49 -20.88 -0.12 9.74
N TYR A 50 -20.56 -0.08 8.44
CA TYR A 50 -21.36 0.66 7.47
C TYR A 50 -21.28 0.05 6.07
N THR A 51 -22.13 0.52 5.17
CA THR A 51 -22.12 0.10 3.77
C THR A 51 -22.15 1.33 2.87
N GLN A 52 -21.28 1.34 1.86
CA GLN A 52 -21.19 2.40 0.87
C GLN A 52 -20.84 1.81 -0.49
N ASP A 53 -21.62 2.15 -1.53
CA ASP A 53 -21.37 1.74 -2.92
C ASP A 53 -21.08 0.23 -3.10
N ASN A 54 -21.90 -0.63 -2.47
CA ASN A 54 -21.75 -2.09 -2.46
C ASN A 54 -20.45 -2.62 -1.79
N VAL A 55 -19.79 -1.78 -0.99
CA VAL A 55 -18.70 -2.16 -0.09
C VAL A 55 -19.23 -2.20 1.34
N TYR A 56 -18.96 -3.30 2.03
CA TYR A 56 -19.43 -3.57 3.38
C TYR A 56 -18.24 -3.49 4.33
N TYR A 57 -18.24 -2.49 5.19
CA TYR A 57 -17.18 -2.22 6.15
C TYR A 57 -17.60 -2.75 7.51
N TYR A 58 -16.73 -3.53 8.14
CA TYR A 58 -16.92 -4.05 9.49
C TYR A 58 -15.73 -3.68 10.37
N VAL A 59 -16.04 -3.21 11.58
CA VAL A 59 -15.05 -2.94 12.61
C VAL A 59 -14.41 -4.26 13.03
N CYS A 60 -13.10 -4.36 12.90
CA CYS A 60 -12.36 -5.58 13.16
C CYS A 60 -11.01 -5.24 13.80
N THR A 61 -10.92 -5.30 15.13
CA THR A 61 -9.70 -4.95 15.90
C THR A 61 -8.78 -6.13 16.18
N GLN A 62 -9.20 -7.33 15.82
CA GLN A 62 -8.48 -8.59 16.03
C GLN A 62 -8.76 -9.52 14.84
N PRO A 63 -7.94 -10.57 14.62
CA PRO A 63 -8.23 -11.57 13.60
C PRO A 63 -9.69 -12.06 13.70
N PRO A 64 -10.46 -12.05 12.60
CA PRO A 64 -11.90 -12.27 12.65
C PRO A 64 -12.23 -13.72 13.01
N LYS A 65 -13.34 -13.94 13.72
CA LYS A 65 -13.83 -15.30 13.98
C LYS A 65 -14.19 -16.00 12.67
N TYR A 66 -13.90 -17.29 12.57
CA TYR A 66 -14.26 -18.08 11.39
C TYR A 66 -15.78 -18.13 11.15
N GLU A 67 -16.59 -18.20 12.22
CA GLU A 67 -18.05 -18.16 12.13
C GLU A 67 -18.55 -16.87 11.47
N PHE A 68 -17.95 -15.74 11.84
CA PHE A 68 -18.24 -14.45 11.22
C PHE A 68 -17.82 -14.42 9.75
N LEU A 69 -16.62 -14.91 9.42
CA LEU A 69 -16.20 -14.99 8.01
C LEU A 69 -17.18 -15.82 7.16
N LYS A 70 -17.66 -16.95 7.68
CA LYS A 70 -18.66 -17.77 6.98
C LYS A 70 -19.97 -17.04 6.76
N SER A 71 -20.44 -16.27 7.74
CA SER A 71 -21.70 -15.52 7.60
C SER A 71 -21.62 -14.39 6.57
N VAL A 72 -20.42 -13.86 6.29
CA VAL A 72 -20.25 -12.75 5.33
C VAL A 72 -19.72 -13.19 3.96
N LEU A 73 -19.04 -14.33 3.83
CA LEU A 73 -18.43 -14.83 2.59
C LEU A 73 -19.30 -15.84 1.82
N ASP A 74 -20.23 -16.52 2.50
CA ASP A 74 -21.03 -17.64 1.98
C ASP A 74 -20.13 -18.76 1.38
N ASP A 75 -20.71 -19.66 0.57
CA ASP A 75 -20.02 -20.81 -0.02
C ASP A 75 -19.37 -20.52 -1.39
N GLN A 76 -19.17 -19.24 -1.76
CA GLN A 76 -18.54 -18.86 -3.03
C GLN A 76 -17.05 -18.50 -2.87
N PRO A 77 -16.17 -18.92 -3.81
CA PRO A 77 -14.78 -18.49 -3.80
C PRO A 77 -14.63 -16.96 -3.76
N PHE A 78 -13.65 -16.51 -2.99
CA PHE A 78 -13.39 -15.09 -2.76
C PHE A 78 -11.92 -14.73 -2.96
N LEU A 79 -11.68 -13.51 -3.43
CA LEU A 79 -10.37 -12.88 -3.46
C LEU A 79 -10.10 -12.27 -2.08
N LEU A 80 -8.96 -12.56 -1.48
CA LEU A 80 -8.47 -11.97 -0.24
C LEU A 80 -7.27 -11.06 -0.55
N LEU A 81 -7.39 -9.80 -0.17
CA LEU A 81 -6.28 -8.86 -0.01
C LEU A 81 -5.91 -8.84 1.47
N ASN A 82 -4.73 -9.36 1.81
CA ASN A 82 -4.25 -9.45 3.18
C ASN A 82 -3.34 -8.26 3.50
N GLY A 83 -3.83 -7.34 4.32
CA GLY A 83 -3.14 -6.11 4.70
C GLY A 83 -3.19 -5.01 3.62
N PRO A 84 -2.25 -4.05 3.68
CA PRO A 84 -2.26 -2.83 2.89
C PRO A 84 -1.61 -3.06 1.52
N VAL A 85 -2.07 -4.09 0.82
CA VAL A 85 -1.53 -4.47 -0.49
C VAL A 85 -2.11 -3.58 -1.59
N LEU A 86 -1.22 -3.03 -2.41
CA LEU A 86 -1.54 -2.36 -3.66
C LEU A 86 -1.06 -3.23 -4.82
N THR A 87 -1.80 -3.23 -5.93
CA THR A 87 -1.48 -4.09 -7.07
C THR A 87 -2.11 -3.60 -8.37
N ASP A 88 -1.43 -3.91 -9.47
CA ASP A 88 -1.94 -3.75 -10.84
C ASP A 88 -2.42 -5.08 -11.44
N PHE A 89 -2.53 -6.14 -10.62
CA PHE A 89 -2.94 -7.46 -11.13
C PHE A 89 -4.35 -7.39 -11.72
N PRO A 90 -4.62 -7.89 -12.94
CA PRO A 90 -5.97 -7.85 -13.47
C PRO A 90 -6.87 -8.84 -12.72
N ALA A 91 -7.81 -8.35 -11.90
CA ALA A 91 -8.72 -9.18 -11.10
C ALA A 91 -9.51 -10.21 -11.94
N VAL A 92 -9.90 -9.87 -13.17
CA VAL A 92 -10.55 -10.79 -14.12
C VAL A 92 -9.64 -11.97 -14.47
N LYS A 93 -8.37 -11.70 -14.74
CA LYS A 93 -7.35 -12.73 -15.02
C LYS A 93 -7.11 -13.62 -13.80
N ILE A 94 -7.06 -13.03 -12.59
CA ILE A 94 -6.95 -13.78 -11.33
C ILE A 94 -8.12 -14.76 -11.17
N ARG A 95 -9.35 -14.26 -11.36
CA ARG A 95 -10.57 -15.06 -11.30
C ARG A 95 -10.50 -16.23 -12.30
N ASP A 96 -10.21 -15.92 -13.56
CA ASP A 96 -10.21 -16.93 -14.63
C ASP A 96 -9.12 -17.99 -14.40
N LEU A 97 -7.95 -17.59 -13.90
CA LEU A 97 -6.90 -18.53 -13.49
C LEU A 97 -7.40 -19.51 -12.41
N PHE A 98 -8.12 -19.04 -11.40
CA PHE A 98 -8.64 -19.89 -10.33
C PHE A 98 -9.71 -20.87 -10.84
N PHE A 99 -10.75 -20.35 -11.50
CA PHE A 99 -11.89 -21.18 -11.92
C PHE A 99 -11.56 -22.15 -13.06
N ASN A 100 -10.60 -21.82 -13.94
CA ASN A 100 -10.18 -22.72 -15.02
C ASN A 100 -9.21 -23.81 -14.56
N SER A 101 -8.64 -23.71 -13.35
CA SER A 101 -7.57 -24.60 -12.87
C SER A 101 -8.01 -25.58 -11.78
N VAL A 102 -9.31 -25.65 -11.46
CA VAL A 102 -9.88 -26.53 -10.40
C VAL A 102 -9.10 -26.40 -9.08
N LEU A 103 -8.84 -25.17 -8.65
CA LEU A 103 -8.08 -24.88 -7.43
C LEU A 103 -9.01 -24.67 -6.24
N ASP A 104 -8.59 -25.12 -5.06
CA ASP A 104 -9.21 -24.73 -3.78
C ASP A 104 -8.55 -23.48 -3.19
N LEU A 105 -7.28 -23.23 -3.53
CA LEU A 105 -6.48 -22.11 -3.06
C LEU A 105 -5.46 -21.72 -4.11
N LEU A 106 -5.40 -20.42 -4.43
CA LEU A 106 -4.41 -19.81 -5.29
C LEU A 106 -3.73 -18.65 -4.56
N CYS A 107 -2.41 -18.66 -4.51
CA CYS A 107 -1.59 -17.60 -3.96
C CYS A 107 -0.92 -16.80 -5.09
N LEU A 108 -0.85 -15.48 -4.96
CA LEU A 108 -0.29 -14.60 -5.99
C LEU A 108 0.84 -13.73 -5.44
N THR A 109 1.90 -13.57 -6.22
CA THR A 109 3.07 -12.72 -5.90
C THR A 109 3.53 -11.93 -7.12
N ALA A 110 4.13 -10.76 -6.92
CA ALA A 110 4.80 -10.06 -8.03
C ALA A 110 6.16 -10.71 -8.32
N GLY A 111 6.44 -10.88 -9.61
CA GLY A 111 7.72 -11.42 -10.08
C GLY A 111 8.03 -12.83 -9.58
N GLU A 112 9.29 -13.25 -9.73
CA GLU A 112 9.78 -14.49 -9.13
C GLU A 112 9.75 -14.35 -7.60
N MET A 113 9.13 -15.30 -6.89
CA MET A 113 9.22 -15.33 -5.43
C MET A 113 10.69 -15.41 -5.00
N ARG A 114 11.24 -14.28 -4.54
CA ARG A 114 12.57 -14.20 -3.97
C ARG A 114 12.41 -14.22 -2.46
N GLY A 115 12.62 -15.39 -1.88
CA GLY A 115 12.52 -15.59 -0.44
C GLY A 115 12.62 -17.06 -0.10
N SER A 116 13.37 -17.38 0.95
CA SER A 116 13.49 -18.70 1.55
C SER A 116 12.29 -19.08 2.43
N THR A 117 11.20 -18.28 2.42
CA THR A 117 9.97 -18.47 3.22
C THR A 117 9.12 -19.63 2.77
N PHE A 118 9.35 -20.14 1.56
CA PHE A 118 8.64 -21.30 1.09
C PHE A 118 9.61 -22.23 0.36
N ALA A 119 9.48 -23.52 0.60
CA ALA A 119 10.04 -24.49 -0.33
C ALA A 119 9.17 -24.46 -1.59
N LEU A 120 9.82 -24.17 -2.72
CA LEU A 120 9.15 -23.99 -4.00
C LEU A 120 9.53 -25.10 -4.95
N GLU A 121 8.51 -25.80 -5.45
CA GLU A 121 8.68 -26.77 -6.54
C GLU A 121 8.15 -26.16 -7.84
N LYS A 122 9.03 -25.97 -8.82
CA LYS A 122 8.60 -25.58 -10.17
C LYS A 122 7.90 -26.76 -10.82
N THR A 123 6.71 -26.52 -11.35
CA THR A 123 5.93 -27.51 -12.11
C THR A 123 5.48 -26.92 -13.45
N ALA A 124 5.02 -27.77 -14.37
CA ALA A 124 4.46 -27.32 -15.66
C ALA A 124 3.26 -26.36 -15.48
N GLY A 125 2.60 -26.40 -14.31
CA GLY A 125 1.48 -25.57 -13.91
C GLY A 125 1.83 -24.44 -12.94
N GLY A 126 3.09 -23.97 -12.87
CA GLY A 126 3.49 -22.84 -12.02
C GLY A 126 4.43 -23.24 -10.89
N VAL A 127 4.30 -22.60 -9.73
CA VAL A 127 5.16 -22.87 -8.56
C VAL A 127 4.28 -23.41 -7.43
N LEU A 128 4.69 -24.51 -6.80
CA LEU A 128 3.99 -25.08 -5.65
C LEU A 128 4.70 -24.72 -4.35
N LEU A 129 3.95 -24.27 -3.35
CA LEU A 129 4.41 -24.20 -1.96
C LEU A 129 4.41 -25.62 -1.39
N THR A 130 5.55 -26.09 -0.87
CA THR A 130 5.69 -27.42 -0.26
C THR A 130 6.07 -27.38 1.22
N ALA A 131 6.56 -26.25 1.73
CA ALA A 131 6.86 -26.01 3.15
C ALA A 131 6.97 -24.50 3.44
N PHE A 132 6.94 -24.12 4.72
CA PHE A 132 7.32 -22.77 5.18
C PHE A 132 8.82 -22.71 5.52
N GLY A 133 9.40 -21.53 5.39
CA GLY A 133 10.74 -21.16 5.81
C GLY A 133 10.75 -19.78 6.47
N THR A 134 11.94 -19.19 6.68
CA THR A 134 12.15 -18.08 7.62
C THR A 134 12.24 -16.68 7.01
N GLY A 135 11.88 -16.49 5.73
CA GLY A 135 12.02 -15.20 5.03
C GLY A 135 10.80 -14.28 5.10
N GLU A 136 10.95 -13.02 4.66
CA GLU A 136 9.96 -11.95 4.85
C GLU A 136 8.88 -11.81 3.74
N THR A 137 9.05 -12.41 2.56
CA THR A 137 8.12 -12.20 1.43
C THR A 137 7.05 -13.29 1.36
N ALA A 138 5.90 -13.02 1.97
CA ALA A 138 4.68 -13.81 1.77
C ALA A 138 3.81 -13.18 0.66
N ALA A 139 3.11 -14.04 -0.10
CA ALA A 139 1.99 -13.59 -0.92
C ALA A 139 1.02 -12.75 -0.07
N GLN A 140 0.40 -11.73 -0.65
CA GLN A 140 -0.60 -10.90 0.05
C GLN A 140 -1.97 -10.93 -0.65
N ILE A 141 -2.06 -11.67 -1.74
CA ILE A 141 -3.25 -11.78 -2.57
C ILE A 141 -3.54 -13.26 -2.76
N TYR A 142 -4.76 -13.67 -2.40
CA TYR A 142 -5.17 -15.06 -2.40
C TYR A 142 -6.55 -15.21 -3.03
N VAL A 143 -6.80 -16.32 -3.70
CA VAL A 143 -8.16 -16.75 -4.03
C VAL A 143 -8.46 -18.03 -3.27
N ILE A 144 -9.50 -18.02 -2.45
CA ILE A 144 -9.78 -19.07 -1.47
C ILE A 144 -11.17 -19.65 -1.73
N ASN A 145 -11.27 -20.98 -1.80
CA ASN A 145 -12.52 -21.70 -1.67
C ASN A 145 -12.96 -21.68 -0.19
N PRO A 146 -14.10 -21.07 0.18
CA PRO A 146 -14.51 -20.91 1.57
C PRO A 146 -14.74 -22.25 2.29
N LEU A 147 -14.94 -23.36 1.58
CA LEU A 147 -14.99 -24.68 2.20
C LEU A 147 -13.73 -25.02 2.99
N LEU A 148 -12.56 -24.48 2.60
CA LEU A 148 -11.32 -24.64 3.36
C LEU A 148 -11.40 -24.02 4.77
N LEU A 149 -12.20 -22.97 4.95
CA LEU A 149 -12.44 -22.36 6.26
C LEU A 149 -13.25 -23.27 7.19
N THR A 150 -13.94 -24.28 6.65
CA THR A 150 -14.64 -25.31 7.43
C THR A 150 -13.70 -26.45 7.80
N TYR A 151 -12.81 -26.87 6.90
CA TYR A 151 -11.89 -27.96 7.15
C TYR A 151 -10.76 -27.58 8.12
N TYR A 152 -10.26 -26.35 8.04
CA TYR A 152 -9.13 -25.86 8.83
C TYR A 152 -9.58 -24.79 9.83
N PHE A 153 -10.66 -25.09 10.54
CA PHE A 153 -11.31 -24.19 11.47
C PHE A 153 -10.48 -24.01 12.75
N HIS A 154 -10.24 -22.75 13.10
CA HIS A 154 -9.83 -22.34 14.45
C HIS A 154 -10.85 -21.35 15.02
N GLU A 155 -10.64 -20.86 16.23
CA GLU A 155 -11.50 -19.80 16.78
C GLU A 155 -11.43 -18.52 15.92
N ARG A 156 -10.23 -18.18 15.44
CA ARG A 156 -9.94 -16.95 14.69
C ARG A 156 -9.11 -17.21 13.46
N PHE A 157 -9.42 -16.49 12.39
CA PHE A 157 -8.77 -16.59 11.11
C PHE A 157 -7.47 -15.78 11.11
N GLU A 158 -6.36 -16.51 11.19
CA GLU A 158 -5.02 -15.98 10.95
C GLU A 158 -4.47 -16.65 9.69
N LEU A 159 -4.08 -15.85 8.69
CA LEU A 159 -3.68 -16.36 7.39
C LEU A 159 -2.50 -17.32 7.47
N GLN A 160 -1.47 -17.01 8.27
CA GLN A 160 -0.30 -17.89 8.40
C GLN A 160 -0.68 -19.25 9.00
N THR A 161 -1.48 -19.25 10.06
CA THR A 161 -2.00 -20.47 10.70
C THR A 161 -2.87 -21.27 9.73
N PHE A 162 -3.78 -20.59 9.01
CA PHE A 162 -4.63 -21.21 7.99
C PHE A 162 -3.80 -21.89 6.88
N LEU A 163 -2.84 -21.17 6.28
CA LEU A 163 -1.97 -21.71 5.25
C LEU A 163 -1.11 -22.88 5.78
N THR A 164 -0.71 -22.82 7.05
CA THR A 164 0.02 -23.91 7.73
C THR A 164 -0.79 -25.18 7.81
N GLU A 165 -2.05 -25.10 8.24
CA GLU A 165 -2.93 -26.25 8.27
C GLU A 165 -3.26 -26.77 6.87
N VAL A 166 -3.54 -25.88 5.91
CA VAL A 166 -3.77 -26.29 4.51
C VAL A 166 -2.58 -27.07 3.97
N LEU A 167 -1.34 -26.61 4.20
CA LEU A 167 -0.13 -27.30 3.74
C LEU A 167 0.07 -28.67 4.42
N LYS A 168 -0.18 -28.77 5.72
CA LYS A 168 -0.07 -30.06 6.45
C LYS A 168 -0.98 -31.13 5.83
N HIS A 169 -2.18 -30.75 5.39
CA HIS A 169 -3.19 -31.68 4.89
C HIS A 169 -3.16 -31.90 3.38
N ARG A 170 -2.90 -30.85 2.59
CA ARG A 170 -2.88 -30.92 1.11
C ARG A 170 -1.49 -31.16 0.52
N LYS A 171 -0.43 -31.03 1.31
CA LYS A 171 1.01 -31.11 0.92
C LYS A 171 1.49 -30.06 -0.08
N GLN A 172 0.61 -29.45 -0.87
CA GLN A 172 0.94 -28.45 -1.88
C GLN A 172 -0.12 -27.33 -1.97
N ILE A 173 0.32 -26.08 -2.12
CA ILE A 173 -0.52 -24.93 -2.48
C ILE A 173 0.00 -24.33 -3.80
N VAL A 174 -0.91 -23.98 -4.70
CA VAL A 174 -0.54 -23.39 -6.00
C VAL A 174 -0.23 -21.90 -5.83
N CYS A 175 0.99 -21.51 -6.22
CA CYS A 175 1.43 -20.14 -6.34
C CYS A 175 1.62 -19.74 -7.81
N ARG A 176 1.20 -18.52 -8.14
CA ARG A 176 1.46 -17.91 -9.44
C ARG A 176 2.13 -16.55 -9.26
N ALA A 177 3.32 -16.46 -9.84
CA ALA A 177 3.99 -15.20 -10.10
C ALA A 177 3.22 -14.45 -11.20
N MET A 178 2.96 -13.18 -10.97
CA MET A 178 2.39 -12.27 -11.97
C MET A 178 3.42 -11.20 -12.35
N PRO A 179 3.53 -10.83 -13.64
CA PRO A 179 4.47 -9.81 -14.10
C PRO A 179 4.07 -8.38 -13.74
N GLU A 180 2.79 -8.15 -13.43
CA GLU A 180 2.27 -6.85 -13.03
C GLU A 180 2.81 -6.45 -11.63
N TRP A 181 2.63 -5.18 -11.23
CA TRP A 181 3.18 -4.67 -9.98
C TRP A 181 2.35 -5.05 -8.75
N THR A 182 3.01 -5.24 -7.61
CA THR A 182 2.37 -5.27 -6.29
C THR A 182 3.33 -4.77 -5.22
N GLU A 183 2.79 -4.19 -4.16
CA GLU A 183 3.56 -3.78 -2.99
C GLU A 183 2.69 -3.90 -1.74
N CYS A 184 3.26 -4.40 -0.65
CA CYS A 184 2.61 -4.44 0.65
C CYS A 184 3.13 -3.29 1.50
N VAL A 185 2.32 -2.26 1.70
CA VAL A 185 2.76 -1.00 2.32
C VAL A 185 2.76 -1.13 3.85
N ASN A 186 3.70 -1.92 4.37
CA ASN A 186 3.84 -2.19 5.81
C ASN A 186 5.15 -1.66 6.41
N ASN A 187 5.97 -0.99 5.60
CA ASN A 187 7.23 -0.38 6.01
C ASN A 187 7.55 0.84 5.14
N TYR A 188 8.51 1.66 5.57
CA TYR A 188 8.89 2.88 4.87
C TYR A 188 9.41 2.65 3.43
N PRO A 189 10.30 1.68 3.15
CA PRO A 189 10.67 1.35 1.77
C PRO A 189 9.47 1.04 0.86
N ALA A 190 8.55 0.19 1.32
CA ALA A 190 7.34 -0.16 0.58
C ALA A 190 6.43 1.06 0.37
N TYR A 191 6.32 1.94 1.36
CA TYR A 191 5.59 3.20 1.23
C TYR A 191 6.18 4.13 0.18
N ILE A 192 7.52 4.26 0.14
CA ILE A 192 8.23 5.05 -0.86
C ILE A 192 8.00 4.47 -2.26
N ASN A 193 8.14 3.15 -2.41
CA ASN A 193 7.92 2.46 -3.68
C ASN A 193 6.48 2.63 -4.17
N ALA A 194 5.50 2.39 -3.30
CA ALA A 194 4.08 2.57 -3.61
C ALA A 194 3.77 4.01 -4.00
N THR A 195 4.26 5.00 -3.24
CA THR A 195 4.06 6.42 -3.54
C THR A 195 4.65 6.78 -4.91
N ARG A 196 5.84 6.29 -5.23
CA ARG A 196 6.49 6.53 -6.54
C ARG A 196 5.76 5.84 -7.69
N HIS A 197 5.27 4.62 -7.47
CA HIS A 197 4.48 3.88 -8.47
C HIS A 197 3.18 4.64 -8.76
N LEU A 198 2.41 4.96 -7.72
CA LEU A 198 1.14 5.68 -7.83
C LEU A 198 1.32 7.08 -8.41
N LYS A 199 2.46 7.75 -8.16
CA LYS A 199 2.78 9.06 -8.75
C LYS A 199 2.78 9.02 -10.28
N ASN A 200 3.13 7.88 -10.87
CA ASN A 200 3.14 7.71 -12.32
C ASN A 200 1.83 7.16 -12.88
N SER A 201 0.78 7.04 -12.05
CA SER A 201 -0.54 6.59 -12.49
C SER A 201 -1.35 7.73 -13.14
N GLU A 202 -2.33 7.37 -13.96
CA GLU A 202 -3.08 8.32 -14.80
C GLU A 202 -4.06 9.23 -14.01
N ASN A 203 -4.34 8.93 -12.74
CA ASN A 203 -5.39 9.60 -11.95
C ASN A 203 -4.86 10.12 -10.60
N LEU A 204 -3.95 11.10 -10.66
CA LEU A 204 -3.52 11.80 -9.45
C LEU A 204 -4.55 12.82 -8.99
N PRO A 205 -4.76 12.97 -7.66
CA PRO A 205 -5.66 13.98 -7.14
C PRO A 205 -5.10 15.39 -7.37
N GLY A 206 -5.99 16.36 -7.60
CA GLY A 206 -5.64 17.75 -7.81
C GLY A 206 -5.73 18.19 -9.27
N GLN A 207 -5.27 19.40 -9.55
CA GLN A 207 -5.24 19.99 -10.88
C GLN A 207 -3.85 19.85 -11.49
N LEU A 208 -3.79 19.36 -12.74
CA LEU A 208 -2.54 19.33 -13.52
C LEU A 208 -2.27 20.72 -14.12
N ILE A 209 -1.16 21.34 -13.73
CA ILE A 209 -0.69 22.63 -14.23
C ILE A 209 0.81 22.48 -14.55
N ASP A 210 1.21 22.79 -15.78
CA ASP A 210 2.61 22.74 -16.24
C ASP A 210 3.36 21.44 -15.87
N GLY A 211 2.67 20.30 -15.99
CA GLY A 211 3.26 18.98 -15.73
C GLY A 211 3.39 18.62 -14.24
N SER A 212 2.79 19.39 -13.34
CA SER A 212 2.73 19.11 -11.89
C SER A 212 1.30 19.13 -11.36
N TYR A 213 1.04 18.36 -10.30
CA TYR A 213 -0.29 18.27 -9.69
C TYR A 213 -0.39 19.15 -8.44
N TYR A 214 -1.49 19.88 -8.33
CA TYR A 214 -1.75 20.83 -7.25
C TYR A 214 -3.08 20.53 -6.56
N GLY A 215 -3.01 20.36 -5.24
CA GLY A 215 -4.14 20.38 -4.34
C GLY A 215 -4.70 21.79 -4.17
N LYS A 216 -5.72 21.91 -3.31
CA LYS A 216 -6.36 23.19 -3.02
C LYS A 216 -5.43 24.11 -2.23
N ASN A 217 -5.54 25.41 -2.45
CA ASN A 217 -4.83 26.46 -1.69
C ASN A 217 -3.29 26.33 -1.66
N CYS A 218 -2.68 25.84 -2.73
CA CYS A 218 -1.22 25.83 -2.85
C CYS A 218 -0.70 27.23 -3.19
N GLU A 219 0.35 27.66 -2.50
CA GLU A 219 1.04 28.94 -2.71
C GLU A 219 2.49 28.68 -3.12
N ILE A 220 2.75 28.66 -4.43
CA ILE A 220 4.10 28.44 -4.96
C ILE A 220 4.62 29.77 -5.50
N ASP A 221 5.74 30.24 -4.96
CA ASP A 221 6.37 31.46 -5.44
C ASP A 221 6.80 31.32 -6.91
N PHE A 222 6.59 32.36 -7.71
CA PHE A 222 6.88 32.35 -9.15
C PHE A 222 8.36 32.16 -9.49
N SER A 223 9.26 32.40 -8.54
CA SER A 223 10.71 32.16 -8.69
C SER A 223 11.13 30.73 -8.38
N ALA A 224 10.21 29.86 -7.95
CA ALA A 224 10.52 28.46 -7.69
C ALA A 224 10.74 27.69 -9.02
N GLU A 225 11.84 26.95 -9.09
CA GLU A 225 12.18 26.10 -10.22
C GLU A 225 11.64 24.68 -9.99
N LEU A 226 10.66 24.28 -10.81
CA LEU A 226 10.07 22.96 -10.76
C LEU A 226 10.56 22.12 -11.94
N SER A 227 11.11 20.92 -11.66
CA SER A 227 11.65 20.03 -12.69
C SER A 227 11.16 18.59 -12.53
N GLY A 228 10.63 18.03 -13.62
CA GLY A 228 9.92 16.76 -13.59
C GLY A 228 8.59 16.84 -12.82
N LEU A 229 7.93 15.70 -12.68
CA LEU A 229 6.59 15.64 -12.10
C LEU A 229 6.62 16.01 -10.61
N GLN A 230 5.98 17.11 -10.21
CA GLN A 230 5.73 17.39 -8.79
C GLN A 230 4.31 16.98 -8.40
N PHE A 231 4.16 16.62 -7.13
CA PHE A 231 2.84 16.48 -6.51
C PHE A 231 2.80 17.37 -5.27
N PHE A 232 1.85 18.30 -5.24
CA PHE A 232 1.56 19.16 -4.10
C PHE A 232 0.16 18.84 -3.60
N GLY A 233 0.04 18.28 -2.40
CA GLY A 233 -1.21 18.15 -1.66
C GLY A 233 -1.72 19.52 -1.23
N ALA A 234 -2.93 19.56 -0.66
CA ALA A 234 -3.57 20.82 -0.26
C ALA A 234 -2.72 21.63 0.72
N ASP A 235 -2.86 22.96 0.68
CA ASP A 235 -2.27 23.92 1.62
C ASP A 235 -0.72 23.85 1.70
N CYS A 236 -0.07 23.50 0.58
CA CYS A 236 1.39 23.56 0.49
C CYS A 236 1.86 24.98 0.11
N ALA A 237 2.93 25.44 0.76
CA ALA A 237 3.58 26.70 0.46
C ALA A 237 5.07 26.47 0.11
N VAL A 238 5.52 27.05 -1.00
CA VAL A 238 6.92 26.98 -1.44
C VAL A 238 7.48 28.39 -1.63
N GLY A 239 8.52 28.70 -0.87
CA GLY A 239 9.19 30.00 -0.86
C GLY A 239 10.00 30.28 -2.13
N LYS A 240 10.54 31.50 -2.18
CA LYS A 240 11.32 32.03 -3.29
C LYS A 240 12.54 31.18 -3.62
N ASN A 241 12.93 31.15 -4.90
CA ASN A 241 14.16 30.56 -5.40
C ASN A 241 14.38 29.09 -4.99
N CYS A 242 13.31 28.37 -4.63
CA CYS A 242 13.37 26.94 -4.31
C CYS A 242 13.59 26.14 -5.60
N ALA A 243 14.33 25.04 -5.51
CA ALA A 243 14.48 24.09 -6.61
C ALA A 243 13.88 22.74 -6.20
N LEU A 244 12.78 22.35 -6.84
CA LEU A 244 12.09 21.09 -6.57
C LEU A 244 12.19 20.19 -7.80
N LYS A 245 12.66 18.95 -7.58
CA LYS A 245 12.78 17.92 -8.61
C LYS A 245 12.07 16.66 -8.16
N ASN A 246 11.19 16.13 -9.01
CA ASN A 246 10.46 14.88 -8.80
C ASN A 246 9.91 14.64 -7.37
N SER A 247 9.52 15.69 -6.65
CA SER A 247 9.17 15.57 -5.23
C SER A 247 7.66 15.39 -5.01
N VAL A 248 7.29 14.90 -3.83
CA VAL A 248 5.90 14.64 -3.40
C VAL A 248 5.69 15.30 -2.06
N LEU A 249 4.75 16.22 -1.98
CA LEU A 249 4.37 16.94 -0.77
C LEU A 249 2.93 16.57 -0.45
N LEU A 250 2.65 15.87 0.66
CA LEU A 250 1.31 15.32 0.93
C LEU A 250 0.27 16.30 1.49
N GLY A 251 0.66 17.55 1.76
CA GLY A 251 -0.25 18.63 2.18
C GLY A 251 0.19 19.34 3.47
N GLY A 252 -0.17 20.61 3.60
CA GLY A 252 0.20 21.46 4.74
C GLY A 252 1.70 21.76 4.84
N ASN A 253 2.47 21.43 3.80
CA ASN A 253 3.93 21.53 3.83
C ASN A 253 4.39 22.95 3.57
N LYS A 254 5.42 23.39 4.29
CA LYS A 254 6.00 24.74 4.14
C LYS A 254 7.47 24.64 3.82
N ILE A 255 7.88 25.13 2.66
CA ILE A 255 9.27 25.10 2.19
C ILE A 255 9.84 26.51 2.22
N GLY A 256 10.88 26.72 3.02
CA GLY A 256 11.59 27.98 3.14
C GLY A 256 12.38 28.32 1.89
N GLU A 257 12.69 29.61 1.74
CA GLU A 257 13.42 30.17 0.60
C GLU A 257 14.73 29.41 0.29
N ALA A 258 15.01 29.28 -1.02
CA ALA A 258 16.23 28.70 -1.57
C ALA A 258 16.53 27.26 -1.11
N ALA A 259 15.50 26.50 -0.70
CA ALA A 259 15.61 25.08 -0.43
C ALA A 259 15.70 24.26 -1.73
N ARG A 260 16.42 23.15 -1.69
CA ARG A 260 16.64 22.23 -2.82
C ARG A 260 16.17 20.84 -2.45
N LEU A 261 15.12 20.36 -3.11
CA LEU A 261 14.50 19.08 -2.84
C LEU A 261 14.53 18.24 -4.12
N SER A 262 15.08 17.04 -4.06
CA SER A 262 15.17 16.13 -5.21
C SER A 262 14.74 14.71 -4.85
N ASP A 263 13.70 14.21 -5.51
CA ASP A 263 13.13 12.87 -5.27
C ASP A 263 12.70 12.65 -3.80
N VAL A 264 12.26 13.74 -3.15
CA VAL A 264 11.88 13.77 -1.73
C VAL A 264 10.38 13.51 -1.58
N ILE A 265 10.00 12.75 -0.56
CA ILE A 265 8.62 12.61 -0.11
C ILE A 265 8.49 13.31 1.25
N LEU A 266 7.66 14.34 1.30
CA LEU A 266 7.27 15.00 2.55
C LEU A 266 5.87 14.55 2.92
N GLN A 267 5.74 13.89 4.06
CA GLN A 267 4.43 13.61 4.63
C GLN A 267 3.73 14.91 5.07
N LYS A 268 2.51 14.81 5.63
CA LYS A 268 1.69 15.99 5.96
C LYS A 268 2.37 16.90 6.98
N ASN A 269 2.17 18.21 6.83
CA ASN A 269 2.57 19.27 7.77
C ASN A 269 4.08 19.33 8.07
N VAL A 270 4.93 18.99 7.12
CA VAL A 270 6.39 19.15 7.26
C VAL A 270 6.80 20.59 6.97
N CYS A 271 7.62 21.15 7.85
CA CYS A 271 8.25 22.45 7.66
C CYS A 271 9.73 22.26 7.32
N ILE A 272 10.16 22.75 6.15
CA ILE A 272 11.55 22.80 5.72
C ILE A 272 12.02 24.26 5.79
N GLY A 273 13.12 24.51 6.49
CA GLY A 273 13.72 25.82 6.63
C GLY A 273 14.40 26.31 5.36
N GLN A 274 14.94 27.52 5.44
CA GLN A 274 15.67 28.15 4.34
C GLN A 274 16.98 27.42 4.04
N HIS A 275 17.41 27.46 2.78
CA HIS A 275 18.71 26.92 2.33
C HIS A 275 18.96 25.44 2.71
N CYS A 276 17.89 24.64 2.82
CA CYS A 276 18.02 23.21 3.06
C CYS A 276 18.29 22.44 1.77
N GLU A 277 18.96 21.29 1.89
CA GLU A 277 19.18 20.37 0.77
C GLU A 277 18.77 18.95 1.17
N LEU A 278 17.74 18.43 0.51
CA LEU A 278 17.19 17.10 0.73
C LEU A 278 17.22 16.32 -0.59
N LYS A 279 17.69 15.08 -0.54
CA LYS A 279 17.75 14.20 -1.72
C LYS A 279 17.24 12.81 -1.37
N ASN A 280 16.38 12.24 -2.22
CA ASN A 280 15.92 10.85 -2.16
C ASN A 280 15.60 10.40 -0.73
N SER A 281 14.85 11.24 0.00
CA SER A 281 14.57 11.06 1.42
C SER A 281 13.08 11.11 1.70
N LEU A 282 12.67 10.50 2.81
CA LEU A 282 11.31 10.55 3.33
C LEU A 282 11.32 11.33 4.64
N ILE A 283 10.55 12.40 4.70
CA ILE A 283 10.36 13.18 5.92
C ILE A 283 8.97 12.90 6.49
N GLY A 284 8.95 12.32 7.69
CA GLY A 284 7.73 11.92 8.38
C GLY A 284 6.86 13.11 8.80
N ALA A 285 5.58 12.85 9.01
CA ALA A 285 4.57 13.89 9.25
C ALA A 285 4.91 14.78 10.45
N ASN A 286 4.51 16.06 10.38
CA ASN A 286 4.69 17.06 11.44
C ASN A 286 6.16 17.28 11.85
N SER A 287 7.12 16.97 10.99
CA SER A 287 8.54 17.20 11.28
C SER A 287 8.97 18.61 10.90
N VAL A 288 10.00 19.12 11.58
CA VAL A 288 10.60 20.42 11.33
C VAL A 288 12.08 20.23 11.01
N ILE A 289 12.47 20.67 9.82
CA ILE A 289 13.86 20.76 9.39
C ILE A 289 14.21 22.24 9.43
N GLU A 290 15.08 22.66 10.35
CA GLU A 290 15.46 24.06 10.48
C GLU A 290 16.37 24.53 9.33
N ASN A 291 16.74 25.81 9.33
CA ASN A 291 17.51 26.42 8.25
C ASN A 291 18.91 25.79 8.09
N ASN A 292 19.44 25.78 6.86
CA ASN A 292 20.79 25.32 6.53
C ASN A 292 21.07 23.86 6.93
N VAL A 293 20.08 22.98 6.77
CA VAL A 293 20.22 21.54 7.02
C VAL A 293 20.41 20.79 5.71
N ARG A 294 21.30 19.80 5.72
CA ARG A 294 21.44 18.83 4.63
C ARG A 294 21.00 17.45 5.12
N ILE A 295 20.06 16.85 4.41
CA ILE A 295 19.60 15.48 4.64
C ILE A 295 20.21 14.59 3.56
N PRO A 296 20.97 13.55 3.92
CA PRO A 296 21.63 12.67 2.98
C PRO A 296 20.61 11.79 2.22
N GLU A 297 21.08 11.27 1.10
CA GLU A 297 20.31 10.36 0.25
C GLU A 297 19.89 9.08 0.98
N GLY A 298 18.62 8.69 0.80
CA GLY A 298 18.05 7.48 1.40
C GLY A 298 17.59 7.64 2.84
N MET A 299 17.78 8.81 3.45
CA MET A 299 17.42 9.01 4.85
C MET A 299 15.89 9.02 5.04
N ILE A 300 15.45 8.34 6.09
CA ILE A 300 14.07 8.37 6.58
C ILE A 300 14.08 9.11 7.93
N VAL A 301 13.36 10.23 8.00
CA VAL A 301 13.15 10.99 9.22
C VAL A 301 11.79 10.61 9.80
N ALA A 302 11.77 10.15 11.04
CA ALA A 302 10.54 9.73 11.70
C ALA A 302 9.58 10.93 11.91
N PRO A 303 8.26 10.69 12.01
CA PRO A 303 7.29 11.75 12.32
C PRO A 303 7.64 12.52 13.61
N TYR A 304 7.23 13.78 13.68
CA TYR A 304 7.47 14.69 14.81
C TYR A 304 8.95 14.95 15.14
N SER A 305 9.85 14.70 14.19
CA SER A 305 11.28 14.97 14.37
C SER A 305 11.60 16.45 14.20
N ILE A 306 12.61 16.92 14.94
CA ILE A 306 13.19 18.25 14.77
C ILE A 306 14.67 18.10 14.43
N ILE A 307 15.07 18.53 13.24
CA ILE A 307 16.48 18.55 12.82
C ILE A 307 16.95 20.00 12.86
N LYS A 308 17.87 20.29 13.78
CA LYS A 308 18.30 21.65 14.09
C LYS A 308 19.28 22.22 13.07
N SER A 309 19.30 23.54 12.95
CA SER A 309 20.21 24.28 12.08
C SER A 309 21.67 23.89 12.31
N GLY A 310 22.44 23.81 11.23
CA GLY A 310 23.87 23.45 11.28
C GLY A 310 24.13 21.95 11.48
N SER A 311 23.08 21.13 11.58
CA SER A 311 23.23 19.68 11.54
C SER A 311 23.42 19.22 10.09
N GLY A 312 24.55 18.59 9.80
CA GLY A 312 24.66 17.63 8.71
C GLY A 312 24.43 16.25 9.31
N VAL A 313 23.43 15.53 8.81
CA VAL A 313 23.23 14.12 9.16
C VAL A 313 23.96 13.23 8.17
#